data_AF-A0A7C4D2D5-F1
#
_entry.id   AF-A0A7C4D2D5-F1
#
_cell.length_a   1.000
_cell.length_b   1.000
_cell.length_c   1.000
_cell.angle_alpha   90.00
_cell.angle_beta   90.00
_cell.angle_gamma   90.00
#
_symmetry.space_group_name_H-M   'P 1'
#
loop_
_entity.id
_entity.type
_entity.pdbx_description
1 polymer ?
#
loop_
_entity_poly.entity_id
_entity_poly.type
_entity_poly.pdbx_seq_one_letter_code
_entity_poly.pdbx_strand_id
1 'polypeptide(L)'
;MKKNEEILLFCVNIDCIEDMIKKLIDLYRVELYNYNNIAKRYGVYLKPVHIAVKRYRNGTKVYHYYGRYWYKIMYSEGRLVWTYIGKEKPLNELPDPPLNPFMVVKVLRSEDREKACVYVDNRYSLQSICRYFVSALESSATCSDLDKRIVLSNSVAEC
;
A
#
# COMPACT_ATOMS: atom_id res chain seq x y z
N MET A 1 2.55 -12.50 -23.95
CA MET A 1 2.21 -12.01 -22.59
C MET A 1 2.33 -13.18 -21.63
N LYS A 2 3.37 -13.23 -20.79
CA LYS A 2 3.39 -14.20 -19.68
C LYS A 2 2.25 -13.83 -18.72
N LYS A 3 1.45 -14.80 -18.32
CA LYS A 3 0.42 -14.62 -17.30
C LYS A 3 1.16 -14.23 -16.02
N ASN A 4 0.84 -13.07 -15.44
CA ASN A 4 1.45 -12.67 -14.16
C ASN A 4 1.09 -13.76 -13.13
N GLU A 5 2.09 -14.36 -12.50
CA GLU A 5 1.82 -15.36 -11.46
C GLU A 5 1.70 -14.61 -10.14
N GLU A 6 0.54 -14.77 -9.50
CA GLU A 6 0.27 -14.25 -8.17
C GLU A 6 0.63 -15.33 -7.16
N ILE A 7 1.42 -14.97 -6.14
CA ILE A 7 1.85 -15.89 -5.09
C ILE A 7 0.91 -15.70 -3.90
N LEU A 8 0.26 -16.77 -3.44
CA LEU A 8 -0.51 -16.75 -2.19
C LEU A 8 0.44 -16.56 -1.01
N LEU A 9 0.25 -15.50 -0.24
CA LEU A 9 1.07 -15.20 0.93
C LEU A 9 0.48 -15.83 2.18
N PHE A 10 -0.78 -15.54 2.50
CA PHE A 10 -1.52 -16.14 3.63
C PHE A 10 -3.03 -15.96 3.48
N CYS A 11 -3.80 -16.67 4.30
CA CYS A 11 -5.24 -16.46 4.47
C CYS A 11 -5.55 -16.28 5.96
N VAL A 12 -6.39 -15.31 6.28
CA VAL A 12 -6.80 -14.98 7.66
C VAL A 12 -8.27 -14.58 7.69
N ASN A 13 -8.85 -14.51 8.89
CA ASN A 13 -10.23 -14.06 9.07
C ASN A 13 -10.40 -12.61 8.59
N ILE A 14 -11.61 -12.25 8.16
CA ILE A 14 -11.86 -10.95 7.55
C ILE A 14 -11.55 -9.77 8.49
N ASP A 15 -11.84 -9.92 9.79
CA ASP A 15 -11.54 -8.89 10.79
C ASP A 15 -10.03 -8.65 10.97
N CYS A 16 -9.23 -9.70 10.82
CA CYS A 16 -7.76 -9.61 10.80
C CYS A 16 -7.27 -8.90 9.54
N ILE A 17 -7.86 -9.17 8.36
CA ILE A 17 -7.52 -8.43 7.13
C ILE A 17 -7.82 -6.94 7.28
N GLU A 18 -8.98 -6.57 7.84
CA GLU A 18 -9.34 -5.16 7.97
C GLU A 18 -8.40 -4.40 8.92
N ASP A 19 -8.02 -5.00 10.04
CA ASP A 19 -7.05 -4.41 10.97
C ASP A 19 -5.64 -4.35 10.35
N MET A 20 -5.19 -5.44 9.71
CA MET A 20 -3.91 -5.48 9.00
C MET A 20 -3.83 -4.41 7.90
N ILE A 21 -4.89 -4.19 7.11
CA ILE A 21 -4.92 -3.13 6.09
C ILE A 21 -4.75 -1.75 6.73
N LYS A 22 -5.37 -1.49 7.89
CA LYS A 22 -5.18 -0.24 8.62
C LYS A 22 -3.72 -0.07 9.06
N LYS A 23 -3.11 -1.12 9.62
CA LYS A 23 -1.69 -1.11 10.02
C LYS A 23 -0.76 -0.90 8.84
N LEU A 24 -1.01 -1.56 7.70
CA LEU A 24 -0.25 -1.35 6.47
C LEU A 24 -0.33 0.08 5.96
N ILE A 25 -1.52 0.69 6.01
CA ILE A 25 -1.69 2.10 5.67
C ILE A 25 -0.84 2.98 6.60
N ASP A 26 -0.89 2.73 7.91
CA ASP A 26 -0.15 3.54 8.87
C ASP A 26 1.37 3.42 8.71
N LEU A 27 1.88 2.20 8.53
CA LEU A 27 3.30 1.96 8.23
C LEU A 27 3.73 2.68 6.95
N TYR A 28 2.96 2.53 5.87
CA TYR A 28 3.27 3.18 4.60
C TYR A 28 3.20 4.71 4.69
N ARG A 29 2.27 5.26 5.49
CA ARG A 29 2.17 6.70 5.73
C ARG A 29 3.43 7.25 6.40
N VAL A 30 3.97 6.56 7.41
CA VAL A 30 5.21 6.98 8.09
C VAL A 30 6.36 7.06 7.10
N GLU A 31 6.54 6.07 6.24
CA GLU A 31 7.59 6.09 5.22
C GLU A 31 7.37 7.18 4.17
N LEU A 32 6.14 7.41 3.73
CA LEU A 32 5.83 8.52 2.83
C LEU A 32 6.12 9.89 3.47
N TYR A 33 5.88 10.04 4.77
CA TYR A 33 6.25 11.27 5.48
C TYR A 33 7.77 11.43 5.55
N ASN A 34 8.50 10.36 5.85
CA ASN A 34 9.97 10.36 5.88
C ASN A 34 10.54 10.69 4.49
N TYR A 35 10.00 10.07 3.44
CA TYR A 35 10.34 10.36 2.06
C TYR A 35 10.07 11.82 1.70
N ASN A 36 8.90 12.35 2.08
CA ASN A 36 8.53 13.74 1.80
C ASN A 36 9.41 14.76 2.56
N ASN A 37 10.08 14.37 3.65
CA ASN A 37 11.10 15.23 4.28
C ASN A 37 12.34 15.44 3.41
N ILE A 38 12.60 14.53 2.48
CA ILE A 38 13.64 14.67 1.44
C ILE A 38 13.05 15.43 0.25
N ALA A 39 11.90 14.97 -0.29
CA ALA A 39 11.29 15.53 -1.49
C ALA A 39 10.96 17.03 -1.36
N LYS A 40 10.56 17.48 -0.15
CA LYS A 40 10.25 18.90 0.10
C LYS A 40 11.41 19.84 -0.18
N ARG A 41 12.66 19.37 -0.07
CA ARG A 41 13.87 20.16 -0.39
C ARG A 41 13.93 20.54 -1.88
N TYR A 42 13.22 19.78 -2.72
CA TYR A 42 13.07 20.00 -4.15
C TYR A 42 11.74 20.68 -4.51
N GLY A 43 10.96 21.12 -3.51
CA GLY A 43 9.67 21.79 -3.72
C GLY A 43 8.54 20.87 -4.19
N VAL A 44 8.73 19.55 -4.15
CA VAL A 44 7.74 18.57 -4.58
C VAL A 44 7.40 17.58 -3.47
N TYR A 45 6.20 17.01 -3.56
CA TYR A 45 5.63 16.14 -2.55
C TYR A 45 4.87 15.00 -3.22
N LEU A 46 5.04 13.79 -2.70
CA LEU A 46 4.20 12.66 -3.05
C LEU A 46 2.98 12.67 -2.11
N LYS A 47 1.79 12.92 -2.66
CA LYS A 47 0.56 13.05 -1.86
C LYS A 47 0.28 11.75 -1.14
N PRO A 48 0.23 11.75 0.22
CA PRO A 48 0.14 10.49 0.95
C PRO A 48 -1.16 9.74 0.71
N VAL A 49 -2.29 10.46 0.66
CA VAL A 49 -3.62 9.89 0.39
C VAL A 49 -4.43 10.83 -0.49
N HIS A 50 -5.06 10.29 -1.52
CA HIS A 50 -6.13 10.93 -2.27
C HIS A 50 -7.40 10.09 -2.16
N ILE A 51 -8.45 10.68 -1.60
CA ILE A 51 -9.75 10.04 -1.45
C ILE A 51 -10.65 10.55 -2.57
N ALA A 52 -11.16 9.64 -3.40
CA ALA A 52 -12.13 9.95 -4.44
C ALA A 52 -13.45 9.26 -4.11
N VAL A 53 -14.53 10.04 -4.08
CA VAL A 53 -15.88 9.53 -3.82
C VAL A 53 -16.64 9.51 -5.14
N LYS A 54 -17.13 8.34 -5.56
CA LYS A 54 -17.92 8.20 -6.78
C LYS A 54 -19.30 7.63 -6.45
N ARG A 55 -20.33 8.39 -6.81
CA ARG A 55 -21.74 8.00 -6.67
C ARG A 55 -22.14 7.14 -7.87
N TYR A 56 -22.78 6.02 -7.60
CA TYR A 56 -23.36 5.09 -8.56
C TYR A 56 -24.86 4.93 -8.25
N ARG A 57 -25.64 4.40 -9.19
CA ARG A 57 -27.09 4.17 -9.01
C ARG A 57 -27.42 3.30 -7.79
N ASN A 58 -26.51 2.41 -7.41
CA ASN A 58 -26.66 1.45 -6.31
C ASN A 58 -25.82 1.79 -5.06
N GLY A 59 -25.30 3.03 -4.94
CA GLY A 59 -24.58 3.46 -3.75
C GLY A 59 -23.34 4.30 -4.04
N THR A 60 -22.52 4.54 -3.02
CA THR A 60 -21.30 5.35 -3.12
C THR A 60 -20.08 4.45 -2.94
N LYS A 61 -19.10 4.56 -3.85
CA LYS A 61 -17.78 3.92 -3.68
C LYS A 61 -16.73 4.98 -3.33
N VAL A 62 -15.92 4.69 -2.34
CA VAL A 62 -14.80 5.53 -1.90
C VAL A 62 -13.49 4.84 -2.30
N TYR A 63 -12.66 5.54 -3.08
CA TYR A 63 -11.35 5.06 -3.52
C TYR A 63 -10.27 5.80 -2.74
N HIS A 64 -9.37 5.05 -2.11
CA HIS A 64 -8.20 5.60 -1.43
C HIS A 64 -6.96 5.31 -2.29
N TYR A 65 -6.30 6.37 -2.76
CA TYR A 65 -5.06 6.26 -3.53
C TYR A 65 -3.91 6.73 -2.65
N TYR A 66 -3.00 5.83 -2.32
CA TYR A 66 -1.83 6.14 -1.49
C TYR A 66 -0.61 6.40 -2.35
N GLY A 67 0.15 7.46 -2.06
CA GLY A 67 1.47 7.70 -2.66
C GLY A 67 1.53 7.67 -4.19
N ARG A 68 0.46 8.06 -4.89
CA ARG A 68 0.33 7.86 -6.36
C ARG A 68 0.56 9.13 -7.20
N TYR A 69 0.43 10.29 -6.58
CA TYR A 69 0.34 11.56 -7.29
C TYR A 69 1.31 12.56 -6.72
N TRP A 70 2.11 13.15 -7.60
CA TRP A 70 3.07 14.18 -7.28
C TRP A 70 2.41 15.56 -7.32
N TYR A 71 2.84 16.40 -6.39
CA TYR A 71 2.38 17.77 -6.26
C TYR A 71 3.55 18.70 -6.03
N LYS A 72 3.44 19.91 -6.58
CA LYS A 72 4.24 21.06 -6.19
C LYS A 72 3.45 21.89 -5.19
N ILE A 73 4.12 22.32 -4.13
CA ILE A 73 3.52 23.26 -3.18
C ILE A 73 4.00 24.66 -3.52
N MET A 74 3.05 25.59 -3.64
CA MET A 74 3.33 27.01 -3.89
C MET A 74 2.56 27.87 -2.90
N TYR A 75 3.12 29.03 -2.54
CA TYR A 75 2.39 30.06 -1.82
C TYR A 75 1.82 31.05 -2.83
N SER A 76 0.51 31.22 -2.81
CA SER A 76 -0.21 32.22 -3.63
C SER A 76 -1.19 32.94 -2.73
N GLU A 77 -1.13 34.27 -2.70
CA GLU A 77 -2.05 35.12 -1.91
C GLU A 77 -2.13 34.71 -0.42
N GLY A 78 -0.99 34.34 0.18
CA GLY A 78 -0.93 33.89 1.57
C GLY A 78 -1.51 32.48 1.83
N ARG A 79 -1.94 31.77 0.78
CA ARG A 79 -2.47 30.41 0.87
C ARG A 79 -1.51 29.40 0.25
N LEU A 80 -1.44 28.23 0.88
CA LEU A 80 -0.67 27.10 0.38
C LEU A 80 -1.50 26.38 -0.69
N VAL A 81 -0.99 26.34 -1.91
CA VAL A 81 -1.62 25.74 -3.08
C VAL A 81 -0.87 24.47 -3.46
N TRP A 82 -1.62 23.37 -3.59
CA TRP A 82 -1.11 22.08 -4.08
C TRP A 82 -1.43 21.95 -5.57
N THR A 83 -0.41 22.00 -6.41
CA THR A 83 -0.55 21.83 -7.87
C THR A 83 -0.15 20.42 -8.26
N TYR A 84 -1.08 19.66 -8.84
CA TYR A 84 -0.79 18.32 -9.36
C TYR A 84 0.19 18.40 -10.54
N ILE A 85 1.25 17.59 -10.52
CA ILE A 85 2.30 17.60 -11.56
C ILE A 85 2.47 16.27 -12.28
N GLY A 86 1.84 15.18 -11.81
CA GLY A 86 1.89 13.89 -12.51
C GLY A 86 1.86 12.67 -11.59
N LYS A 87 1.96 11.48 -12.20
CA LYS A 87 2.13 10.20 -11.50
C LYS A 87 3.59 9.75 -11.43
N GLU A 88 4.40 10.20 -12.38
CA GLU A 88 5.82 9.83 -12.49
C GLU A 88 6.69 10.68 -11.57
N LYS A 89 7.81 10.10 -11.11
CA LYS A 89 8.81 10.81 -10.30
C LYS A 89 9.31 12.03 -11.10
N PRO A 90 9.14 13.26 -10.59
CA PRO A 90 9.33 14.47 -11.40
C PRO A 90 10.81 14.84 -11.61
N LEU A 91 11.72 14.32 -10.79
CA LEU A 91 13.13 14.65 -10.78
C LEU A 91 13.96 13.37 -10.62
N ASN A 92 15.04 13.24 -11.37
CA ASN A 92 15.91 12.05 -11.33
C ASN A 92 16.78 12.02 -10.07
N GLU A 93 17.09 13.18 -9.51
CA GLU A 93 17.90 13.36 -8.30
C GLU A 93 17.15 12.95 -7.03
N LEU A 94 15.83 12.82 -7.10
CA LEU A 94 15.05 12.30 -6.00
C LEU A 94 15.32 10.79 -5.85
N PRO A 95 15.50 10.29 -4.61
CA PRO A 95 15.50 8.85 -4.38
C PRO A 95 14.16 8.27 -4.85
N ASP A 96 14.13 6.96 -5.08
CA ASP A 96 12.86 6.33 -5.42
C ASP A 96 11.88 6.38 -4.24
N PRO A 97 10.58 6.61 -4.50
CA PRO A 97 9.58 6.62 -3.44
C PRO A 97 9.45 5.23 -2.81
N PRO A 98 9.02 5.15 -1.54
CA PRO A 98 8.75 3.87 -0.91
C PRO A 98 7.70 3.08 -1.70
N LEU A 99 7.90 1.77 -1.84
CA LEU A 99 6.99 0.89 -2.55
C LEU A 99 5.62 0.95 -1.88
N ASN A 100 4.58 1.24 -2.67
CA ASN A 100 3.21 1.17 -2.16
C ASN A 100 2.79 -0.30 -1.99
N PRO A 101 2.54 -0.79 -0.76
CA PRO A 101 2.18 -2.19 -0.54
C PRO A 101 0.86 -2.57 -1.24
N PHE A 102 -0.03 -1.62 -1.49
CA PHE A 102 -1.31 -1.86 -2.17
C PHE A 102 -1.19 -1.95 -3.70
N MET A 103 -0.03 -1.64 -4.29
CA MET A 103 0.19 -1.81 -5.73
C MET A 103 0.53 -3.25 -6.10
N VAL A 104 1.02 -4.02 -5.13
CA VAL A 104 1.61 -5.34 -5.36
C VAL A 104 0.77 -6.45 -4.74
N VAL A 105 -0.34 -6.08 -4.09
CA VAL A 105 -1.17 -6.99 -3.30
C VAL A 105 -2.58 -7.04 -3.83
N LYS A 106 -3.12 -8.25 -3.84
CA LYS A 106 -4.50 -8.55 -4.15
C LYS A 106 -5.11 -9.33 -3.00
N VAL A 107 -6.25 -8.86 -2.50
CA VAL A 107 -6.99 -9.53 -1.44
C VAL A 107 -8.25 -10.15 -2.02
N LEU A 108 -8.42 -11.46 -1.87
CA LEU A 108 -9.60 -12.20 -2.30
C LEU A 108 -10.33 -12.77 -1.08
N ARG A 109 -11.62 -12.51 -0.97
CA ARG A 109 -12.47 -13.15 0.04
C ARG A 109 -12.77 -14.59 -0.37
N SER A 110 -12.79 -15.50 0.61
CA SER A 110 -13.25 -16.87 0.43
C SER A 110 -14.75 -16.92 0.11
N GLU A 111 -15.20 -18.06 -0.41
CA GLU A 111 -16.62 -18.27 -0.76
C GLU A 111 -17.55 -18.18 0.45
N ASP A 112 -17.11 -18.69 1.60
CA ASP A 112 -17.81 -18.61 2.89
C ASP A 112 -17.81 -17.19 3.50
N ARG A 113 -17.02 -16.26 2.94
CA ARG A 113 -16.83 -14.87 3.39
C ARG A 113 -16.25 -14.69 4.78
N GLU A 114 -15.84 -15.77 5.45
CA GLU A 114 -15.23 -15.71 6.78
C GLU A 114 -13.75 -15.34 6.70
N LYS A 115 -13.10 -15.70 5.58
CA LYS A 115 -11.68 -15.51 5.37
C LYS A 115 -11.39 -14.63 4.16
N ALA A 116 -10.18 -14.11 4.14
CA ALA A 116 -9.60 -13.47 2.97
C ALA A 116 -8.13 -13.85 2.84
N CYS A 117 -7.74 -14.06 1.60
CA CYS A 117 -6.40 -14.49 1.20
C CYS A 117 -5.69 -13.33 0.50
N VAL A 118 -4.43 -13.14 0.86
CA VAL A 118 -3.54 -12.10 0.34
C VAL A 118 -2.61 -12.74 -0.68
N TYR A 119 -2.60 -12.19 -1.88
CA TYR A 119 -1.74 -12.59 -2.99
C TYR A 119 -0.81 -11.45 -3.34
N VAL A 120 0.41 -11.78 -3.76
CA VAL A 120 1.43 -10.81 -4.17
C VAL A 120 1.88 -11.07 -5.60
N ASP A 121 2.12 -9.99 -6.32
CA ASP A 121 2.67 -10.01 -7.67
C ASP A 121 4.14 -10.48 -7.66
N ASN A 122 4.45 -11.57 -8.36
CA ASN A 122 5.79 -12.19 -8.37
C ASN A 122 6.89 -11.32 -9.02
N ARG A 123 6.56 -10.17 -9.61
CA ARG A 123 7.53 -9.24 -10.20
C ARG A 123 8.29 -8.43 -9.15
N TYR A 124 7.81 -8.41 -7.91
CA TYR A 124 8.40 -7.64 -6.83
C TYR A 124 9.14 -8.55 -5.86
N SER A 125 10.20 -8.00 -5.23
CA SER A 125 10.95 -8.73 -4.22
C SER A 125 10.04 -9.10 -3.04
N LEU A 126 9.89 -10.41 -2.80
CA LEU A 126 9.10 -10.93 -1.69
C LEU A 126 9.63 -10.42 -0.35
N GLN A 127 10.94 -10.16 -0.22
CA GLN A 127 11.56 -9.59 0.99
C GLN A 127 10.95 -8.28 1.45
N SER A 128 10.93 -7.30 0.54
CA SER A 128 10.46 -5.95 0.86
C SER A 128 8.97 -5.98 1.22
N ILE A 129 8.22 -6.87 0.57
CA ILE A 129 6.78 -7.02 0.78
C ILE A 129 6.50 -7.78 2.08
N CYS A 130 7.15 -8.93 2.30
CA CYS A 130 7.12 -9.73 3.52
C CYS A 130 7.23 -8.83 4.76
N ARG A 131 8.21 -7.93 4.79
CA ARG A 131 8.44 -7.06 5.94
C ARG A 131 7.21 -6.24 6.32
N TYR A 132 6.54 -5.59 5.36
CA TYR A 132 5.33 -4.81 5.66
C TYR A 132 4.22 -5.70 6.23
N PHE A 133 4.01 -6.85 5.61
CA PHE A 133 2.91 -7.75 5.99
C PHE A 133 3.17 -8.41 7.34
N VAL A 134 4.39 -8.87 7.60
CA VAL A 134 4.77 -9.41 8.91
C VAL A 134 4.62 -8.35 9.99
N SER A 135 5.19 -7.15 9.80
CA SER A 135 5.06 -6.07 10.79
C SER A 135 3.60 -5.65 11.02
N ALA A 136 2.77 -5.64 9.97
CA ALA A 136 1.35 -5.33 10.09
C ALA A 136 0.56 -6.43 10.81
N LEU A 137 0.86 -7.71 10.55
CA LEU A 137 0.24 -8.85 11.21
C LEU A 137 0.62 -8.92 12.69
N GLU A 138 1.91 -8.73 13.02
CA GLU A 138 2.41 -8.69 14.40
C GLU A 138 1.80 -7.54 15.22
N SER A 139 1.49 -6.43 14.55
CA SER A 139 0.89 -5.25 15.17
C SER A 139 -0.64 -5.30 15.23
N SER A 140 -1.27 -6.34 14.66
CA SER A 140 -2.72 -6.47 14.61
C SER A 140 -3.27 -7.16 15.84
N ALA A 141 -4.30 -6.57 16.45
CA ALA A 141 -4.91 -7.09 17.67
C ALA A 141 -5.89 -8.24 17.42
N THR A 142 -6.39 -8.37 16.18
CA THR A 142 -7.43 -9.33 15.80
C THR A 142 -6.89 -10.56 15.07
N CYS A 143 -5.58 -10.58 14.77
CA CYS A 143 -4.91 -11.70 14.13
C CYS A 143 -4.45 -12.75 15.16
N SER A 144 -5.39 -13.33 15.93
CA SER A 144 -5.10 -14.43 16.88
C SER A 144 -4.98 -15.79 16.19
N ASP A 145 -5.71 -15.98 15.08
CA ASP A 145 -5.89 -17.26 14.38
C ASP A 145 -5.10 -17.31 13.08
N LEU A 146 -3.86 -16.80 13.08
CA LEU A 146 -2.96 -17.06 11.98
C LEU A 146 -2.72 -18.57 11.89
N ASP A 147 -3.39 -19.24 10.95
CA ASP A 147 -2.85 -20.47 10.38
C ASP A 147 -1.57 -20.04 9.67
N LYS A 148 -0.46 -20.01 10.41
CA LYS A 148 0.88 -19.56 9.99
C LYS A 148 1.49 -20.44 8.90
N ARG A 149 0.66 -21.09 8.08
CA ARG A 149 1.03 -21.47 6.72
C ARG A 149 1.04 -20.20 5.88
N ILE A 150 1.96 -19.29 6.20
CA ILE A 150 2.55 -18.48 5.13
C ILE A 150 2.98 -19.55 4.13
N VAL A 151 2.42 -19.55 2.92
CA VAL A 151 2.78 -20.55 1.90
C VAL A 151 4.17 -20.15 1.42
N LEU A 152 5.11 -20.55 2.25
CA LEU A 152 6.53 -20.39 2.13
C LEU A 152 6.99 -21.53 1.22
N SER A 153 6.58 -21.48 -0.04
CA SER A 153 7.15 -22.34 -1.06
C SER A 153 8.61 -21.96 -1.24
N ASN A 154 9.52 -22.71 -0.61
CA ASN A 154 10.97 -22.73 -0.83
C ASN A 154 11.77 -21.39 -0.80
N SER A 155 11.17 -20.27 -0.40
CA SER A 155 11.86 -18.96 -0.34
C SER A 155 11.90 -18.32 1.06
N VAL A 156 11.76 -19.11 2.13
CA VAL A 156 11.98 -18.66 3.54
C VAL A 156 13.45 -18.39 3.83
N ALA A 157 14.37 -18.92 3.04
CA ALA A 157 15.77 -18.52 3.18
C ALA A 157 15.96 -17.02 2.90
N GLU A 158 14.94 -16.36 2.35
CA GLU A 158 14.98 -14.97 1.94
C GLU A 158 13.94 -14.07 2.61
N CYS A 159 13.00 -14.53 3.46
CA CYS A 159 12.33 -13.64 4.43
C CYS A 159 12.92 -13.95 5.83
#